data_AF-H3SHH2-F1
#
_entry.id   AF-H3SHH2-F1
#
_cell.length_a   1.000
_cell.length_b   1.000
_cell.length_c   1.000
_cell.angle_alpha   90.00
_cell.angle_beta   90.00
_cell.angle_gamma   90.00
#
_symmetry.space_group_name_H-M   'P 1'
#
loop_
_entity.id
_entity.type
_entity.pdbx_description
1 polymer ?
#
loop_
_entity_poly.entity_id
_entity_poly.type
_entity_poly.pdbx_seq_one_letter_code
_entity_poly.pdbx_strand_id
1 'polypeptide(L)'
;MKLRKLVSLIFLASFLLFSSIISAAEDTADKYGWITINGSISDIAEITQQNNLNKIPYPLEMIVYPDNLTDKLFLENYVEKQRIRQDFPAIKKLIENEPSQYSGHYYNADKGTVIIQITENLESLKEQVRDSVKNYDKVQFEVKKYSWAEIENAKETIINNVEPGTVRALIPDIKNNKLIIAFDEDALVNEETVSSLISQPDMLEFTTMPASALIAETDDTSYGSPFPIGSKIGGDYVKKNENEYEYYICTAGYFGVDQNDQEVLVTAGHCQNKARINTEWYQPTWKTPTIGKFTFRTTSAVDGTNKTSDAGYITLHSSYSGRPRVPYPSSSNMAMITGVYTSDTPGDTIYFRGANSGTTTSGKISYSNVDIYWGKGGYGYKRAEVLATGYSSIGGDSGGPILTNYAYDNDLTGWTFDLAGTHTGVITLKSTESPIPPGTYKVYEPVWTTFNDLNLTGIKVIAKP
;
A
#
# COMPACT_ATOMS: atom_id res chain seq x y z
N MET A 1 -7.27 76.47 -35.89
CA MET A 1 -8.51 76.83 -35.15
C MET A 1 -8.83 75.65 -34.24
N LYS A 2 -8.89 75.91 -32.92
CA LYS A 2 -9.26 75.03 -31.79
C LYS A 2 -8.33 73.82 -31.55
N LEU A 3 -7.31 73.87 -30.68
CA LEU A 3 -7.26 74.17 -29.24
C LEU A 3 -7.82 73.04 -28.36
N ARG A 4 -6.93 72.26 -27.73
CA ARG A 4 -6.87 71.92 -26.28
C ARG A 4 -5.74 70.89 -26.07
N LYS A 5 -4.56 71.33 -25.63
CA LYS A 5 -4.13 71.61 -24.23
C LYS A 5 -3.69 70.35 -23.48
N LEU A 6 -2.37 70.21 -23.43
CA LEU A 6 -1.56 69.73 -22.30
C LEU A 6 -2.09 70.20 -20.94
N VAL A 7 -2.17 69.27 -19.98
CA VAL A 7 -1.71 69.36 -18.56
C VAL A 7 -1.45 67.89 -18.16
N SER A 8 -0.21 67.38 -18.24
CA SER A 8 0.80 67.34 -17.16
C SER A 8 0.31 66.76 -15.82
N LEU A 9 0.72 65.51 -15.58
CA LEU A 9 1.49 65.04 -14.42
C LEU A 9 0.86 65.00 -13.01
N ILE A 10 1.01 63.79 -12.42
CA ILE A 10 1.14 63.42 -10.99
C ILE A 10 -0.07 62.69 -10.39
N PHE A 11 0.00 61.35 -10.41
CA PHE A 11 -0.04 60.42 -9.27
C PHE A 11 0.10 59.02 -9.90
N LEU A 12 1.31 58.51 -10.09
CA LEU A 12 2.04 57.63 -9.16
C LEU A 12 1.15 56.52 -8.57
N ALA A 13 1.56 55.27 -8.79
CA ALA A 13 1.04 54.02 -8.25
C ALA A 13 -0.17 53.37 -8.96
N SER A 14 0.10 52.78 -10.13
CA SER A 14 -0.48 51.46 -10.47
C SER A 14 0.62 50.67 -11.17
N PHE A 15 1.54 50.26 -10.30
CA PHE A 15 2.61 49.31 -10.54
C PHE A 15 2.10 48.07 -11.29
N LEU A 16 2.88 47.66 -12.30
CA LEU A 16 3.13 46.25 -12.61
C LEU A 16 1.93 45.41 -13.07
N LEU A 17 1.55 45.60 -14.33
CA LEU A 17 1.23 44.44 -15.17
C LEU A 17 2.54 43.73 -15.54
N PHE A 18 3.17 43.11 -14.55
CA PHE A 18 4.03 41.98 -14.83
C PHE A 18 3.10 40.87 -15.34
N SER A 19 3.23 40.58 -16.62
CA SER A 19 3.16 39.23 -17.12
C SER A 19 3.90 38.34 -16.12
N SER A 20 3.15 37.56 -15.34
CA SER A 20 3.71 36.45 -14.57
C SER A 20 4.10 35.34 -15.56
N ILE A 21 5.15 35.62 -16.34
CA ILE A 21 6.14 34.62 -16.66
C ILE A 21 6.72 34.25 -15.29
N ILE A 22 6.15 33.24 -14.65
CA ILE A 22 6.90 32.49 -13.65
C ILE A 22 8.01 31.85 -14.47
N SER A 23 9.19 32.48 -14.40
CA SER A 23 10.46 31.91 -14.78
C SER A 23 10.69 30.68 -13.91
N ALA A 24 10.08 29.56 -14.28
CA ALA A 24 10.53 28.23 -13.91
C ALA A 24 11.78 27.94 -14.76
N ALA A 25 12.90 28.53 -14.35
CA ALA A 25 14.22 28.21 -14.86
C ALA A 25 15.25 28.92 -13.96
N GLU A 26 15.30 28.52 -12.68
CA GLU A 26 16.63 28.36 -12.10
C GLU A 26 17.15 27.02 -12.61
N ASP A 27 18.12 27.14 -13.49
CA ASP A 27 18.98 26.12 -14.03
C ASP A 27 19.61 25.33 -12.88
N THR A 28 18.94 24.27 -12.44
CA THR A 28 19.58 23.18 -11.74
C THR A 28 19.70 22.07 -12.76
N ALA A 29 20.92 21.70 -13.13
CA ALA A 29 21.16 20.41 -13.76
C ALA A 29 20.37 19.36 -12.96
N ASP A 30 19.41 18.66 -13.59
CA ASP A 30 18.39 17.82 -12.94
C ASP A 30 19.05 16.93 -11.88
N LYS A 31 19.00 17.37 -10.62
CA LYS A 31 19.71 16.72 -9.51
C LYS A 31 19.02 15.42 -9.08
N TYR A 32 17.82 15.20 -9.61
CA TYR A 32 16.92 14.09 -9.32
C TYR A 32 16.20 13.67 -10.59
N GLY A 33 16.16 12.36 -10.86
CA GLY A 33 15.52 11.77 -12.03
C GLY A 33 14.58 10.64 -11.64
N TRP A 34 13.77 10.17 -12.60
CA TRP A 34 13.04 8.91 -12.42
C TRP A 34 14.01 7.79 -12.77
N ILE A 35 14.45 7.07 -11.75
CA ILE A 35 15.42 5.98 -11.90
C ILE A 35 14.75 4.64 -11.60
N THR A 36 15.33 3.56 -12.10
CA THR A 36 15.02 2.22 -11.63
C THR A 36 16.07 1.83 -10.59
N ILE A 37 15.63 1.43 -9.39
CA ILE A 37 16.50 0.79 -8.42
C ILE A 37 16.30 -0.71 -8.56
N ASN A 38 17.37 -1.42 -8.91
CA ASN A 38 17.37 -2.88 -9.08
C ASN A 38 17.90 -3.57 -7.81
N GLY A 39 17.40 -4.77 -7.52
CA GLY A 39 17.83 -5.56 -6.37
C GLY A 39 16.67 -6.33 -5.74
N SER A 40 16.91 -6.92 -4.57
CA SER A 40 15.79 -7.43 -3.76
C SER A 40 14.94 -6.27 -3.24
N ILE A 41 13.67 -6.54 -2.91
CA ILE A 41 12.81 -5.50 -2.34
C ILE A 41 13.38 -4.92 -1.02
N SER A 42 14.11 -5.73 -0.25
CA SER A 42 14.79 -5.29 0.95
C SER A 42 15.95 -4.33 0.64
N ASP A 43 16.74 -4.61 -0.40
CA ASP A 43 17.83 -3.72 -0.83
C ASP A 43 17.27 -2.38 -1.35
N ILE A 44 16.19 -2.43 -2.13
CA ILE A 44 15.51 -1.23 -2.64
C ILE A 44 14.97 -0.39 -1.47
N ALA A 45 14.34 -1.02 -0.48
CA ALA A 45 13.86 -0.33 0.72
C ALA A 45 15.01 0.30 1.51
N GLU A 46 16.13 -0.41 1.69
CA GLU A 46 17.31 0.12 2.37
C GLU A 46 17.93 1.31 1.63
N ILE A 47 18.15 1.19 0.32
CA ILE A 47 18.70 2.26 -0.54
C ILE A 47 17.80 3.50 -0.46
N THR A 48 16.48 3.32 -0.60
CA THR A 48 15.54 4.45 -0.57
C THR A 48 15.43 5.07 0.83
N GLN A 49 15.56 4.28 1.89
CA GLN A 49 15.60 4.78 3.26
C GLN A 49 16.90 5.52 3.59
N GLN A 50 18.05 5.09 3.07
CA GLN A 50 19.33 5.80 3.24
C GLN A 50 19.35 7.10 2.43
N ASN A 51 18.76 7.08 1.24
CA ASN A 51 18.61 8.24 0.39
C ASN A 51 17.48 9.17 0.82
N ASN A 52 16.74 8.82 1.88
CA ASN A 52 15.40 9.34 2.15
C ASN A 52 15.36 10.86 2.12
N LEU A 53 14.74 11.36 1.05
CA LEU A 53 14.63 12.77 0.73
C LEU A 53 13.50 13.44 1.54
N ASN A 54 12.74 12.67 2.33
CA ASN A 54 11.64 13.14 3.16
C ASN A 54 12.16 13.85 4.41
N LYS A 55 12.63 15.10 4.24
CA LYS A 55 13.25 15.88 5.33
C LYS A 55 12.25 16.30 6.41
N ILE A 56 11.00 16.61 6.04
CA ILE A 56 9.96 17.01 6.99
C ILE A 56 8.67 16.24 6.68
N PRO A 57 8.38 15.20 7.46
CA PRO A 57 7.14 14.44 7.30
C PRO A 57 5.92 15.31 7.63
N TYR A 58 4.86 15.16 6.85
CA TYR A 58 3.63 15.91 6.97
C TYR A 58 2.42 14.99 6.75
N PRO A 59 1.37 14.98 7.59
CA PRO A 59 0.16 14.23 7.27
C PRO A 59 -0.70 14.98 6.24
N LEU A 60 -1.31 14.25 5.28
CA LEU A 60 -2.21 14.86 4.27
C LEU A 60 -3.39 15.63 4.87
N GLU A 61 -3.80 15.28 6.08
CA GLU A 61 -4.87 15.95 6.84
C GLU A 61 -4.51 17.40 7.20
N MET A 62 -3.21 17.75 7.17
CA MET A 62 -2.74 19.12 7.35
C MET A 62 -2.66 19.85 6.00
N ILE A 63 -3.66 20.72 5.76
CA ILE A 63 -3.76 21.53 4.53
C ILE A 63 -2.96 22.85 4.64
N VAL A 64 -2.57 23.23 5.86
CA VAL A 64 -1.78 24.43 6.14
C VAL A 64 -0.30 24.13 5.90
N TYR A 65 0.51 25.08 5.43
CA TYR A 65 1.98 24.89 5.32
C TYR A 65 2.67 24.92 6.70
N PRO A 66 3.87 24.31 6.86
CA PRO A 66 4.58 24.24 8.14
C PRO A 66 4.70 25.59 8.84
N ASP A 67 5.01 26.64 8.09
CA ASP A 67 5.22 28.01 8.60
C ASP A 67 3.93 28.67 9.17
N ASN A 68 2.77 28.10 8.86
CA ASN A 68 1.46 28.62 9.24
C ASN A 68 0.71 27.68 10.21
N LEU A 69 1.35 26.59 10.66
CA LEU A 69 0.71 25.63 11.55
C LEU A 69 0.48 26.20 12.95
N THR A 70 -0.79 26.29 13.32
CA THR A 70 -1.22 26.59 14.69
C THR A 70 -1.22 25.36 15.59
N ASP A 71 -1.31 24.15 15.04
CA ASP A 71 -1.29 22.88 15.80
C ASP A 71 0.10 22.22 15.74
N LYS A 72 1.03 22.75 16.55
CA LYS A 72 2.41 22.25 16.63
C LYS A 72 2.50 20.84 17.21
N LEU A 73 1.61 20.49 18.15
CA LEU A 73 1.67 19.21 18.86
C LEU A 73 1.35 18.03 17.94
N PHE A 74 0.36 18.17 17.05
CA PHE A 74 0.05 17.11 16.09
C PHE A 74 1.20 16.87 15.10
N LEU A 75 1.81 17.94 14.57
CA LEU A 75 3.00 17.81 13.71
C LEU A 75 4.19 17.19 14.45
N GLU A 76 4.48 17.65 15.67
CA GLU A 76 5.57 17.11 16.49
C GLU A 76 5.40 15.61 16.75
N ASN A 77 4.18 15.16 17.07
CA ASN A 77 3.86 13.74 17.24
C ASN A 77 4.01 12.96 15.92
N TYR A 78 3.62 13.54 14.78
CA TYR A 78 3.79 12.90 13.48
C TYR A 78 5.27 12.74 13.13
N VAL A 79 6.07 13.80 13.30
CA VAL A 79 7.52 13.81 13.07
C VAL A 79 8.21 12.76 13.94
N GLU A 80 7.89 12.72 15.23
CA GLU A 80 8.46 11.74 16.16
C GLU A 80 8.08 10.31 15.78
N LYS A 81 6.82 10.07 15.39
CA LYS A 81 6.39 8.76 14.89
C LYS A 81 7.19 8.36 13.66
N GLN A 82 7.40 9.25 12.69
CA GLN A 82 8.19 8.93 11.49
C GLN A 82 9.66 8.66 11.81
N ARG A 83 10.25 9.37 12.77
CA ARG A 83 11.61 9.10 13.25
C ARG A 83 11.72 7.66 13.77
N ILE A 84 10.79 7.25 14.64
CA ILE A 84 10.75 5.91 15.24
C ILE A 84 10.50 4.82 14.18
N ARG A 85 9.63 5.07 13.20
CA ARG A 85 9.31 4.14 12.11
C ARG A 85 10.51 3.74 11.26
N GLN A 86 11.58 4.54 11.24
CA GLN A 86 12.82 4.19 10.54
C GLN A 86 13.45 2.89 11.07
N ASP A 87 13.14 2.48 12.31
CA ASP A 87 13.66 1.24 12.88
C ASP A 87 12.83 -0.01 12.52
N PHE A 88 11.60 0.16 12.01
CA PHE A 88 10.69 -0.97 11.78
C PHE A 88 11.20 -1.98 10.74
N PRO A 89 11.83 -1.59 9.62
CA PRO A 89 12.41 -2.56 8.70
C PRO A 89 13.47 -3.46 9.35
N ALA A 90 14.33 -2.89 10.20
CA ALA A 90 15.36 -3.64 10.92
C ALA A 90 14.73 -4.58 11.96
N ILE A 91 13.74 -4.10 12.72
CA ILE A 91 12.98 -4.91 13.69
C ILE A 91 12.26 -6.07 12.98
N LYS A 92 11.56 -5.79 11.86
CA LYS A 92 10.88 -6.82 11.07
C LYS A 92 11.85 -7.90 10.60
N LYS A 93 12.98 -7.50 10.02
CA LYS A 93 14.03 -8.43 9.56
C LYS A 93 14.57 -9.30 10.70
N LEU A 94 14.75 -8.72 11.88
CA LEU A 94 15.20 -9.45 13.07
C LEU A 94 14.19 -10.53 13.48
N ILE A 95 12.89 -10.18 13.53
CA ILE A 95 11.81 -11.11 13.86
C ILE A 95 11.71 -12.23 12.81
N GLU A 96 11.83 -11.89 11.53
CA GLU A 96 11.77 -12.86 10.42
C GLU A 96 12.97 -13.82 10.41
N ASN A 97 14.14 -13.37 10.84
CA ASN A 97 15.33 -14.21 10.95
C ASN A 97 15.29 -15.16 12.15
N GLU A 98 14.67 -14.75 13.26
CA GLU A 98 14.62 -15.52 14.51
C GLU A 98 13.18 -15.67 15.05
N PRO A 99 12.25 -16.22 14.25
CA PRO A 99 10.81 -16.15 14.53
C PRO A 99 10.36 -16.96 15.76
N SER A 100 11.23 -17.81 16.32
CA SER A 100 10.97 -18.54 17.57
C SER A 100 11.27 -17.72 18.83
N GLN A 101 12.07 -16.66 18.71
CA GLN A 101 12.50 -15.81 19.85
C GLN A 101 11.63 -14.56 19.99
N TYR A 102 10.95 -14.18 18.91
CA TYR A 102 10.11 -12.99 18.84
C TYR A 102 8.65 -13.37 18.58
N SER A 103 7.73 -12.55 19.08
CA SER A 103 6.28 -12.72 18.92
C SER A 103 5.64 -11.66 18.02
N GLY A 104 6.36 -10.58 17.71
CA GLY A 104 5.90 -9.48 16.87
C GLY A 104 6.31 -8.10 17.39
N HIS A 105 5.86 -7.05 16.71
CA HIS A 105 6.06 -5.66 17.12
C HIS A 105 4.87 -4.77 16.75
N TYR A 106 4.68 -3.67 17.49
CA TYR A 106 3.72 -2.64 17.13
C TYR A 106 4.09 -1.27 17.70
N TYR A 107 3.54 -0.20 17.10
CA TYR A 107 3.68 1.16 17.62
C TYR A 107 2.59 1.45 18.66
N ASN A 108 3.00 1.78 19.89
CA ASN A 108 2.10 2.28 20.92
C ASN A 108 2.00 3.81 20.81
N ALA A 109 0.91 4.30 20.21
CA ALA A 109 0.70 5.73 20.00
C ALA A 109 0.56 6.52 21.31
N ASP A 110 -0.05 5.95 22.34
CA ASP A 110 -0.26 6.62 23.64
C ASP A 110 1.07 6.86 24.36
N LYS A 111 2.00 5.91 24.23
CA LYS A 111 3.33 5.99 24.84
C LYS A 111 4.39 6.63 23.92
N GLY A 112 4.12 6.72 22.62
CA GLY A 112 5.12 7.11 21.62
C GLY A 112 6.32 6.15 21.58
N THR A 113 6.08 4.85 21.69
CA THR A 113 7.15 3.82 21.76
C THR A 113 6.83 2.62 20.88
N VAL A 114 7.87 1.92 20.45
CA VAL A 114 7.77 0.62 19.80
C VAL A 114 7.75 -0.45 20.87
N ILE A 115 6.72 -1.29 20.84
CA ILE A 115 6.67 -2.48 21.67
C ILE A 115 7.19 -3.64 20.84
N ILE A 116 8.26 -4.27 21.31
CA ILE A 116 8.79 -5.51 20.72
C ILE A 116 8.44 -6.65 21.66
N GLN A 117 7.80 -7.67 21.11
CA GLN A 117 7.35 -8.82 21.87
C GLN A 117 8.35 -9.95 21.72
N ILE A 118 8.82 -10.46 22.86
CA ILE A 118 9.81 -11.52 22.97
C ILE A 118 9.22 -12.71 23.72
N THR A 119 9.69 -13.92 23.43
CA THR A 119 9.17 -15.13 24.09
C THR A 119 9.77 -15.35 25.47
N GLU A 120 11.00 -14.88 25.67
CA GLU A 120 11.73 -14.99 26.93
C GLU A 120 12.33 -13.65 27.35
N ASN A 121 12.33 -13.37 28.66
CA ASN A 121 12.92 -12.14 29.20
C ASN A 121 14.44 -12.23 29.30
N LEU A 122 15.12 -12.34 28.16
CA LEU A 122 16.58 -12.43 28.08
C LEU A 122 17.19 -11.07 27.71
N GLU A 123 18.19 -10.61 28.46
CA GLU A 123 18.89 -9.37 28.11
C GLU A 123 19.66 -9.48 26.79
N SER A 124 20.10 -10.67 26.39
CA SER A 124 20.74 -10.88 25.09
C SER A 124 19.82 -10.51 23.92
N LEU A 125 18.53 -10.89 23.99
CA LEU A 125 17.53 -10.54 22.98
C LEU A 125 17.26 -9.04 22.93
N LYS A 126 17.23 -8.40 24.11
CA LYS A 126 17.03 -6.96 24.20
C LYS A 126 18.23 -6.20 23.65
N GLU A 127 19.44 -6.67 23.92
CA GLU A 127 20.67 -6.06 23.41
C GLU A 127 20.74 -6.18 21.89
N GLN A 128 20.44 -7.36 21.33
CA GLN A 128 20.38 -7.58 19.89
C GLN A 128 19.41 -6.61 19.19
N VAL A 129 18.25 -6.35 19.82
CA VAL A 129 17.31 -5.33 19.34
C VAL A 129 17.90 -3.92 19.44
N ARG A 130 18.49 -3.55 20.58
CA ARG A 130 19.09 -2.22 20.78
C ARG A 130 20.20 -1.94 19.78
N ASP A 131 21.01 -2.95 19.45
CA ASP A 131 22.08 -2.88 18.46
C ASP A 131 21.56 -2.74 17.02
N SER A 132 20.32 -3.18 16.77
CA SER A 132 19.72 -3.19 15.42
C SER A 132 18.92 -1.93 15.09
N VAL A 133 18.73 -1.01 16.05
CA VAL A 133 17.84 0.15 15.91
C VAL A 133 18.54 1.45 16.28
N LYS A 134 18.12 2.57 15.69
CA LYS A 134 18.69 3.89 15.97
C LYS A 134 18.03 4.56 17.17
N ASN A 135 16.74 4.35 17.38
CA ASN A 135 15.95 5.03 18.40
C ASN A 135 15.63 4.07 19.57
N TYR A 136 16.67 3.42 20.11
CA TYR A 136 16.54 2.42 21.18
C TYR A 136 15.89 2.99 22.46
N ASP A 137 15.96 4.31 22.68
CA ASP A 137 15.30 5.02 23.77
C ASP A 137 13.77 4.95 23.70
N LYS A 138 13.23 4.62 22.53
CA LYS A 138 11.80 4.46 22.25
C LYS A 138 11.36 3.01 22.13
N VAL A 139 12.20 2.06 22.52
CA VAL A 139 11.88 0.63 22.49
C VAL A 139 11.49 0.15 23.89
N GLN A 140 10.36 -0.56 23.97
CA GLN A 140 9.94 -1.31 25.15
C GLN A 140 9.76 -2.77 24.78
N PHE A 141 9.92 -3.65 25.78
CA PHE A 141 9.81 -5.09 25.59
C PHE A 141 8.61 -5.63 26.36
N GLU A 142 7.86 -6.52 25.72
CA GLU A 142 6.79 -7.29 26.34
C GLU A 142 7.07 -8.78 26.18
N VAL A 143 6.98 -9.54 27.26
CA VAL A 143 7.11 -11.00 27.18
C VAL A 143 5.75 -11.58 26.80
N LYS A 144 5.73 -12.41 25.76
CA LYS A 144 4.53 -13.06 25.24
C LYS A 144 4.70 -14.57 25.20
N LYS A 145 3.57 -15.29 25.19
CA LYS A 145 3.55 -16.75 25.34
C LYS A 145 3.89 -17.47 24.04
N TYR A 146 3.39 -16.97 22.91
CA TYR A 146 3.55 -17.61 21.62
C TYR A 146 4.50 -16.83 20.75
N SER A 147 5.44 -17.51 20.12
CA SER A 147 6.34 -17.00 19.11
C SER A 147 5.63 -16.72 17.78
N TRP A 148 6.28 -15.94 16.93
CA TRP A 148 5.83 -15.71 15.56
C TRP A 148 5.84 -17.01 14.75
N ALA A 149 6.83 -17.87 14.98
CA ALA A 149 6.92 -19.20 14.37
C ALA A 149 5.71 -20.08 14.72
N GLU A 150 5.22 -20.04 15.96
CA GLU A 150 4.03 -20.80 16.38
C GLU A 150 2.75 -20.28 15.70
N ILE A 151 2.58 -18.95 15.60
CA ILE A 151 1.44 -18.35 14.89
C ILE A 151 1.46 -18.73 13.41
N GLU A 152 2.60 -18.61 12.73
CA GLU A 152 2.73 -18.97 11.32
C GLU A 152 2.52 -20.47 11.09
N ASN A 153 3.08 -21.33 11.95
CA ASN A 153 2.88 -22.77 11.87
C ASN A 153 1.39 -23.14 12.08
N ALA A 154 0.67 -22.44 12.97
CA ALA A 154 -0.76 -22.67 13.14
C ALA A 154 -1.55 -22.25 11.88
N LYS A 155 -1.21 -21.12 11.25
CA LYS A 155 -1.81 -20.72 9.96
C LYS A 155 -1.61 -21.81 8.91
N GLU A 156 -0.38 -22.30 8.76
CA GLU A 156 -0.07 -23.36 7.79
C GLU A 156 -0.78 -24.68 8.10
N THR A 157 -0.84 -25.06 9.38
CA THR A 157 -1.53 -26.27 9.82
C THR A 157 -3.03 -26.19 9.51
N ILE A 158 -3.68 -25.05 9.78
CA ILE A 158 -5.10 -24.85 9.49
C ILE A 158 -5.35 -24.93 7.98
N ILE A 159 -4.58 -24.18 7.18
CA ILE A 159 -4.75 -24.16 5.72
C ILE A 159 -4.61 -25.57 5.11
N ASN A 160 -3.68 -26.38 5.64
CA ASN A 160 -3.41 -27.71 5.09
C ASN A 160 -4.42 -28.79 5.52
N ASN A 161 -5.16 -28.58 6.62
CA ASN A 161 -6.00 -29.63 7.22
C ASN A 161 -7.49 -29.27 7.28
N VAL A 162 -7.86 -28.00 7.05
CA VAL A 162 -9.25 -27.55 7.02
C VAL A 162 -9.70 -27.39 5.57
N GLU A 163 -10.95 -27.77 5.28
CA GLU A 163 -11.51 -27.63 3.94
C GLU A 163 -11.42 -26.16 3.46
N PRO A 164 -10.90 -25.92 2.23
CA PRO A 164 -10.77 -24.58 1.69
C PRO A 164 -12.10 -23.82 1.70
N GLY A 165 -12.10 -22.63 2.29
CA GLY A 165 -13.28 -21.76 2.40
C GLY A 165 -14.13 -21.95 3.63
N THR A 166 -13.89 -22.97 4.46
CA THR A 166 -14.46 -23.02 5.82
C THR A 166 -13.87 -21.91 6.69
N VAL A 167 -12.53 -21.77 6.68
CA VAL A 167 -11.84 -20.61 7.25
C VAL A 167 -11.69 -19.55 6.17
N ARG A 168 -12.25 -18.37 6.42
CA ARG A 168 -12.27 -17.24 5.50
C ARG A 168 -11.10 -16.29 5.68
N ALA A 169 -10.60 -16.14 6.90
CA ALA A 169 -9.37 -15.40 7.15
C ALA A 169 -8.62 -15.91 8.39
N LEU A 170 -7.31 -15.74 8.36
CA LEU A 170 -6.39 -16.00 9.47
C LEU A 170 -5.65 -14.70 9.75
N ILE A 171 -5.92 -14.10 10.90
CA ILE A 171 -5.54 -12.71 11.22
C ILE A 171 -4.65 -12.75 12.47
N PRO A 172 -3.33 -12.53 12.35
CA PRO A 172 -2.46 -12.37 13.50
C PRO A 172 -2.83 -11.10 14.29
N ASP A 173 -3.25 -11.27 15.54
CA ASP A 173 -3.38 -10.16 16.48
C ASP A 173 -2.09 -10.04 17.29
N ILE A 174 -1.18 -9.22 16.77
CA ILE A 174 0.13 -8.97 17.40
C ILE A 174 -0.05 -8.43 18.81
N LYS A 175 -0.97 -7.49 19.03
CA LYS A 175 -1.10 -6.83 20.34
C LYS A 175 -1.50 -7.82 21.43
N ASN A 176 -2.44 -8.71 21.12
CA ASN A 176 -2.95 -9.71 22.05
C ASN A 176 -2.16 -11.04 22.02
N ASN A 177 -1.21 -11.20 21.09
CA ASN A 177 -0.45 -12.43 20.86
C ASN A 177 -1.38 -13.63 20.60
N LYS A 178 -2.28 -13.47 19.65
CA LYS A 178 -3.31 -14.45 19.26
C LYS A 178 -3.37 -14.61 17.74
N LEU A 179 -3.94 -15.73 17.31
CA LEU A 179 -4.37 -15.93 15.93
C LEU A 179 -5.90 -15.89 15.88
N ILE A 180 -6.46 -14.87 15.26
CA ILE A 180 -7.91 -14.77 15.03
C ILE A 180 -8.26 -15.59 13.78
N ILE A 181 -9.21 -16.51 13.93
CA ILE A 181 -9.72 -17.38 12.88
C ILE A 181 -11.13 -16.93 12.55
N ALA A 182 -11.30 -16.39 11.34
CA ALA A 182 -12.61 -15.98 10.82
C ALA A 182 -13.21 -17.12 9.99
N PHE A 183 -14.30 -17.70 10.45
CA PHE A 183 -15.06 -18.72 9.72
C PHE A 183 -16.13 -18.15 8.81
N ASP A 184 -16.60 -18.93 7.85
CA ASP A 184 -17.84 -18.62 7.13
C ASP A 184 -19.04 -18.69 8.10
N GLU A 185 -19.86 -17.64 8.14
CA GLU A 185 -21.03 -17.58 9.03
C GLU A 185 -22.06 -18.67 8.73
N ASP A 186 -22.13 -19.11 7.47
CA ASP A 186 -23.06 -20.14 7.00
C ASP A 186 -22.52 -21.57 7.20
N ALA A 187 -21.23 -21.72 7.53
CA ALA A 187 -20.64 -23.03 7.72
C ALA A 187 -21.00 -23.58 9.11
N LEU A 188 -21.40 -24.86 9.16
CA LEU A 188 -21.50 -25.60 10.41
C LEU A 188 -20.09 -25.92 10.90
N VAL A 189 -19.44 -24.94 11.52
CA VAL A 189 -18.06 -25.07 11.99
C VAL A 189 -18.02 -25.62 13.40
N ASN A 190 -17.21 -26.65 13.60
CA ASN A 190 -16.82 -27.09 14.93
C ASN A 190 -15.46 -26.46 15.28
N GLU A 191 -15.46 -25.39 16.07
CA GLU A 191 -14.23 -24.75 16.59
C GLU A 191 -13.31 -25.77 17.28
N GLU A 192 -13.87 -26.82 17.88
CA GLU A 192 -13.14 -27.91 18.51
C GLU A 192 -12.29 -28.69 17.50
N THR A 193 -12.79 -28.87 16.28
CA THR A 193 -12.03 -29.53 15.20
C THR A 193 -10.78 -28.73 14.88
N VAL A 194 -10.91 -27.41 14.66
CA VAL A 194 -9.75 -26.56 14.34
C VAL A 194 -8.81 -26.44 15.52
N SER A 195 -9.36 -26.28 16.73
CA SER A 195 -8.58 -26.24 17.97
C SER A 195 -7.76 -27.52 18.17
N SER A 196 -8.31 -28.70 17.82
CA SER A 196 -7.62 -29.98 17.96
C SER A 196 -6.43 -30.16 17.02
N LEU A 197 -6.35 -29.37 15.94
CA LEU A 197 -5.21 -29.40 15.02
C LEU A 197 -3.97 -28.71 15.61
N ILE A 198 -4.17 -27.82 16.59
CA ILE A 198 -3.13 -26.94 17.12
C ILE A 198 -2.79 -27.37 18.55
N SER A 199 -1.51 -27.58 18.83
CA SER A 199 -1.03 -27.99 20.16
C SER A 199 -1.33 -26.98 21.27
N GLN A 200 -1.60 -25.73 20.90
CA GLN A 200 -1.83 -24.59 21.77
C GLN A 200 -3.16 -23.91 21.40
N PRO A 201 -4.30 -24.56 21.70
CA PRO A 201 -5.61 -24.05 21.27
C PRO A 201 -5.96 -22.72 21.91
N ASP A 202 -5.38 -22.39 23.07
CA ASP A 202 -5.58 -21.10 23.72
C ASP A 202 -4.92 -19.93 22.98
N MET A 203 -4.08 -20.17 21.96
CA MET A 203 -3.60 -19.15 21.02
C MET A 203 -4.68 -18.66 20.06
N LEU A 204 -5.74 -19.45 19.87
CA LEU A 204 -6.75 -19.22 18.85
C LEU A 204 -7.90 -18.40 19.43
N GLU A 205 -8.37 -17.43 18.65
CA GLU A 205 -9.63 -16.73 18.89
C GLU A 205 -10.51 -16.85 17.67
N PHE A 206 -11.82 -17.06 17.87
CA PHE A 206 -12.72 -17.40 16.78
C PHE A 206 -13.69 -16.26 16.49
N THR A 207 -14.02 -16.11 15.21
CA THR A 207 -15.04 -15.18 14.76
C THR A 207 -15.71 -15.65 13.48
N THR A 208 -16.76 -14.96 13.05
CA THR A 208 -17.53 -15.28 11.84
C THR A 208 -17.48 -14.13 10.84
N MET A 209 -17.47 -14.48 9.56
CA MET A 209 -17.44 -13.58 8.43
C MET A 209 -18.28 -14.15 7.28
N PRO A 210 -19.33 -13.45 6.82
CA PRO A 210 -20.10 -13.87 5.66
C PRO A 210 -19.21 -14.10 4.43
N ALA A 211 -19.55 -15.06 3.57
CA ALA A 211 -18.99 -15.08 2.22
C ALA A 211 -19.21 -13.75 1.47
N SER A 212 -20.32 -13.04 1.74
CA SER A 212 -20.63 -11.72 1.18
C SER A 212 -19.78 -10.57 1.74
N ALA A 213 -19.02 -10.81 2.82
CA ALA A 213 -18.14 -9.81 3.41
C ALA A 213 -16.93 -9.52 2.52
N LEU A 214 -16.48 -10.51 1.75
CA LEU A 214 -15.31 -10.43 0.89
C LEU A 214 -15.70 -9.91 -0.50
N ILE A 215 -15.41 -8.64 -0.75
CA ILE A 215 -15.75 -7.99 -2.02
C ILE A 215 -14.44 -7.55 -2.69
N ALA A 216 -14.11 -8.16 -3.82
CA ALA A 216 -13.14 -7.57 -4.74
C ALA A 216 -13.83 -6.41 -5.46
N GLU A 217 -13.21 -5.23 -5.46
CA GLU A 217 -13.83 -4.01 -5.97
C GLU A 217 -13.65 -3.92 -7.50
N THR A 218 -14.72 -4.15 -8.27
CA THR A 218 -14.75 -3.95 -9.74
C THR A 218 -15.93 -3.06 -10.13
N ASP A 219 -15.71 -2.06 -10.98
CA ASP A 219 -16.76 -1.13 -11.47
C ASP A 219 -16.50 -0.69 -12.91
N ASP A 220 -17.59 -0.43 -13.63
CA ASP A 220 -17.62 0.00 -15.02
C ASP A 220 -17.67 1.54 -15.19
N THR A 221 -17.63 2.32 -14.11
CA THR A 221 -17.70 3.79 -14.19
C THR A 221 -16.43 4.44 -14.74
N SER A 222 -16.61 5.55 -15.48
CA SER A 222 -15.57 6.14 -16.34
C SER A 222 -15.21 7.58 -16.02
N TYR A 223 -14.01 7.79 -15.47
CA TYR A 223 -13.38 9.09 -15.33
C TYR A 223 -11.91 9.02 -15.81
N GLY A 224 -11.46 9.98 -16.60
CA GLY A 224 -10.15 9.95 -17.27
C GLY A 224 -9.13 10.94 -16.71
N SER A 225 -7.82 10.63 -16.83
CA SER A 225 -6.66 11.55 -16.84
C SER A 225 -5.33 10.75 -17.11
N PRO A 226 -4.22 11.36 -17.63
CA PRO A 226 -3.09 10.63 -18.27
C PRO A 226 -1.82 10.39 -17.43
N PHE A 227 -1.33 9.14 -17.47
CA PHE A 227 -0.09 8.40 -17.09
C PHE A 227 0.76 8.75 -15.84
N PRO A 228 0.16 8.91 -14.65
CA PRO A 228 0.82 8.60 -13.37
C PRO A 228 0.23 7.38 -12.65
N ILE A 229 0.90 6.96 -11.58
CA ILE A 229 0.35 6.04 -10.58
C ILE A 229 -0.99 6.60 -10.04
N GLY A 230 -1.98 5.74 -9.80
CA GLY A 230 -3.32 6.14 -9.36
C GLY A 230 -4.27 6.56 -10.49
N SER A 231 -3.87 6.33 -11.75
CA SER A 231 -4.70 6.65 -12.91
C SER A 231 -5.58 5.49 -13.36
N LYS A 232 -6.67 5.81 -14.06
CA LYS A 232 -7.52 4.81 -14.69
C LYS A 232 -6.77 4.06 -15.80
N ILE A 233 -6.82 2.74 -15.75
CA ILE A 233 -6.40 1.84 -16.83
C ILE A 233 -7.56 0.91 -17.18
N GLY A 234 -7.63 0.50 -18.44
CA GLY A 234 -8.68 -0.43 -18.88
C GLY A 234 -8.19 -1.32 -20.00
N GLY A 235 -8.72 -2.53 -20.06
CA GLY A 235 -8.29 -3.53 -21.01
C GLY A 235 -9.28 -4.67 -21.14
N ASP A 236 -8.84 -5.70 -21.86
CA ASP A 236 -9.60 -6.93 -22.05
C ASP A 236 -11.00 -6.68 -22.66
N TYR A 237 -11.05 -5.76 -23.64
CA TYR A 237 -12.25 -5.39 -24.38
C TYR A 237 -12.71 -6.54 -25.28
N VAL A 238 -13.79 -7.21 -24.90
CA VAL A 238 -14.39 -8.32 -25.63
C VAL A 238 -15.76 -7.92 -26.13
N LYS A 239 -15.96 -8.03 -27.45
CA LYS A 239 -17.27 -7.75 -28.05
C LYS A 239 -18.27 -8.81 -27.57
N LYS A 240 -19.31 -8.36 -26.86
CA LYS A 240 -20.40 -9.20 -26.39
C LYS A 240 -21.53 -9.26 -27.42
N ASN A 241 -21.91 -8.11 -27.98
CA ASN A 241 -22.95 -7.96 -29.02
C ASN A 241 -22.55 -6.85 -30.03
N GLU A 242 -23.37 -6.59 -31.07
CA GLU A 242 -23.05 -5.61 -32.13
C GLU A 242 -22.59 -4.24 -31.60
N ASN A 243 -23.15 -3.79 -30.46
CA ASN A 243 -22.89 -2.49 -29.83
C ASN A 243 -22.44 -2.57 -28.36
N GLU A 244 -22.08 -3.75 -27.85
CA GLU A 244 -21.76 -3.97 -26.44
C GLU A 244 -20.41 -4.67 -26.29
N TYR A 245 -19.56 -4.13 -25.42
CA TYR A 245 -18.28 -4.73 -25.05
C TYR A 245 -18.27 -5.02 -23.55
N GLU A 246 -17.77 -6.19 -23.19
CA GLU A 246 -17.28 -6.49 -21.84
C GLU A 246 -15.84 -6.00 -21.74
N TYR A 247 -15.46 -5.39 -20.63
CA TYR A 247 -14.10 -4.89 -20.41
C TYR A 247 -13.84 -4.73 -18.91
N TYR A 248 -12.57 -4.58 -18.55
CA TYR A 248 -12.17 -4.38 -17.16
C TYR A 248 -11.58 -3.00 -16.98
N ILE A 249 -11.87 -2.41 -15.82
CA ILE A 249 -11.35 -1.13 -15.37
C ILE A 249 -10.66 -1.34 -14.04
N CYS A 250 -9.44 -0.81 -13.94
CA CYS A 250 -8.65 -0.81 -12.72
C CYS A 250 -7.85 0.49 -12.61
N THR A 251 -7.05 0.58 -11.55
CA THR A 251 -6.16 1.70 -11.28
C THR A 251 -4.70 1.26 -11.42
N ALA A 252 -3.89 2.11 -12.06
CA ALA A 252 -2.45 1.93 -12.18
C ALA A 252 -1.78 1.95 -10.79
N GLY A 253 -1.14 0.86 -10.38
CA GLY A 253 -0.55 0.70 -9.06
C GLY A 253 0.86 1.30 -8.94
N TYR A 254 1.86 0.64 -9.50
CA TYR A 254 3.24 1.15 -9.50
C TYR A 254 4.03 0.68 -10.71
N PHE A 255 5.17 1.32 -10.97
CA PHE A 255 6.04 0.97 -12.08
C PHE A 255 7.23 0.15 -11.59
N GLY A 256 7.46 -0.99 -12.24
CA GLY A 256 8.57 -1.89 -11.96
C GLY A 256 9.31 -2.30 -13.21
N VAL A 257 10.26 -3.21 -13.04
CA VAL A 257 11.00 -3.86 -14.13
C VAL A 257 10.94 -5.37 -13.94
N ASP A 258 10.65 -6.10 -15.01
CA ASP A 258 10.58 -7.56 -14.99
C ASP A 258 11.98 -8.21 -15.14
N GLN A 259 12.02 -9.54 -15.16
CA GLN A 259 13.24 -10.33 -15.37
C GLN A 259 13.89 -10.16 -16.77
N ASN A 260 13.19 -9.56 -17.73
CA ASN A 260 13.68 -9.30 -19.09
C ASN A 260 14.09 -7.83 -19.29
N ASP A 261 14.28 -7.10 -18.18
CA ASP A 261 14.58 -5.66 -18.18
C ASP A 261 13.51 -4.84 -18.93
N GLN A 262 12.27 -5.33 -18.94
CA GLN A 262 11.13 -4.61 -19.51
C GLN A 262 10.44 -3.81 -18.42
N GLU A 263 10.11 -2.56 -18.75
CA GLU A 263 9.30 -1.75 -17.86
C GLU A 263 7.86 -2.24 -17.80
N VAL A 264 7.33 -2.36 -16.60
CA VAL A 264 5.98 -2.85 -16.36
C VAL A 264 5.17 -1.90 -15.48
N LEU A 265 3.86 -1.87 -15.71
CA LEU A 265 2.89 -1.27 -14.80
C LEU A 265 2.21 -2.38 -14.00
N VAL A 266 2.42 -2.39 -12.69
CA VAL A 266 1.80 -3.30 -11.73
C VAL A 266 0.40 -2.81 -11.34
N THR A 267 -0.54 -3.74 -11.23
CA THR A 267 -1.95 -3.55 -10.83
C THR A 267 -2.45 -4.84 -10.16
N ALA A 268 -3.71 -4.87 -9.71
CA ALA A 268 -4.30 -6.10 -9.17
C ALA A 268 -4.45 -7.18 -10.27
N GLY A 269 -4.23 -8.43 -9.90
CA GLY A 269 -4.26 -9.57 -10.84
C GLY A 269 -5.66 -9.86 -11.38
N HIS A 270 -6.68 -9.72 -10.54
CA HIS A 270 -8.09 -9.92 -10.90
C HIS A 270 -8.62 -8.92 -11.93
N CYS A 271 -7.87 -7.85 -12.22
CA CYS A 271 -8.17 -6.91 -13.29
C CYS A 271 -8.14 -7.55 -14.69
N GLN A 272 -7.44 -8.68 -14.86
CA GLN A 272 -7.38 -9.42 -16.12
C GLN A 272 -8.00 -10.79 -15.94
N ASN A 273 -8.87 -11.23 -16.86
CA ASN A 273 -9.43 -12.57 -16.82
C ASN A 273 -8.31 -13.64 -16.94
N LYS A 274 -8.27 -14.63 -16.04
CA LYS A 274 -7.29 -15.74 -16.03
C LYS A 274 -7.20 -16.49 -17.36
N ALA A 275 -8.31 -16.60 -18.09
CA ALA A 275 -8.36 -17.33 -19.37
C ALA A 275 -7.80 -16.52 -20.55
N ARG A 276 -7.51 -15.23 -20.36
CA ARG A 276 -7.09 -14.30 -21.41
C ARG A 276 -5.77 -13.67 -21.01
N ILE A 277 -4.70 -14.05 -21.70
CA ILE A 277 -3.35 -13.51 -21.49
C ILE A 277 -2.93 -12.65 -22.68
N ASN A 278 -1.98 -11.74 -22.45
CA ASN A 278 -1.37 -10.91 -23.48
C ASN A 278 -2.38 -10.00 -24.22
N THR A 279 -3.35 -9.48 -23.47
CA THR A 279 -4.39 -8.57 -23.97
C THR A 279 -3.89 -7.13 -23.97
N GLU A 280 -4.38 -6.33 -24.92
CA GLU A 280 -4.06 -4.90 -24.98
C GLU A 280 -4.73 -4.14 -23.83
N TRP A 281 -3.95 -3.28 -23.18
CA TRP A 281 -4.40 -2.39 -22.12
C TRP A 281 -4.12 -0.94 -22.49
N TYR A 282 -4.96 -0.06 -21.99
CA TYR A 282 -5.07 1.31 -22.44
C TYR A 282 -5.19 2.25 -21.26
N GLN A 283 -4.89 3.53 -21.51
CA GLN A 283 -5.07 4.57 -20.52
C GLN A 283 -5.74 5.83 -21.10
N PRO A 284 -6.96 6.18 -20.68
CA PRO A 284 -7.79 5.46 -19.70
C PRO A 284 -8.58 4.29 -20.30
N THR A 285 -8.76 4.26 -21.63
CA THR A 285 -9.64 3.30 -22.32
C THR A 285 -9.18 3.04 -23.77
N TRP A 286 -9.76 2.03 -24.44
CA TRP A 286 -9.48 1.64 -25.83
C TRP A 286 -9.52 2.74 -26.90
N LYS A 287 -10.08 3.92 -26.58
CA LYS A 287 -10.03 5.11 -27.45
C LYS A 287 -8.65 5.76 -27.52
N THR A 288 -7.72 5.34 -26.66
CA THR A 288 -6.33 5.78 -26.62
C THR A 288 -5.41 4.73 -27.23
N PRO A 289 -4.20 5.07 -27.69
CA PRO A 289 -3.21 4.07 -28.04
C PRO A 289 -2.95 3.15 -26.83
N THR A 290 -2.76 1.87 -27.08
CA THR A 290 -2.37 0.90 -26.05
C THR A 290 -1.10 1.35 -25.34
N ILE A 291 -1.09 1.20 -24.01
CA ILE A 291 0.10 1.43 -23.18
C ILE A 291 0.99 0.20 -23.14
N GLY A 292 0.46 -0.97 -23.51
CA GLY A 292 1.15 -2.23 -23.38
C GLY A 292 0.18 -3.42 -23.28
N LYS A 293 0.75 -4.58 -22.96
CA LYS A 293 -0.02 -5.83 -22.85
C LYS A 293 0.01 -6.40 -21.44
N PHE A 294 -1.14 -6.82 -20.95
CA PHE A 294 -1.23 -7.54 -19.67
C PHE A 294 -0.58 -8.91 -19.83
N THR A 295 0.67 -9.01 -19.39
CA THR A 295 1.58 -10.10 -19.77
C THR A 295 1.61 -11.17 -18.71
N PHE A 296 1.48 -10.79 -17.44
CA PHE A 296 1.54 -11.72 -16.34
C PHE A 296 0.57 -11.31 -15.23
N ARG A 297 -0.09 -12.30 -14.66
CA ARG A 297 -0.75 -12.20 -13.36
C ARG A 297 -0.40 -13.41 -12.54
N THR A 298 -0.34 -13.21 -11.24
CA THR A 298 -0.41 -14.29 -10.29
C THR A 298 -1.75 -15.02 -10.43
N THR A 299 -1.72 -16.31 -10.11
CA THR A 299 -2.89 -17.18 -10.14
C THR A 299 -2.82 -18.08 -8.94
N SER A 300 -3.64 -17.80 -7.93
CA SER A 300 -3.81 -18.71 -6.82
C SER A 300 -4.61 -19.94 -7.27
N ALA A 301 -4.16 -21.12 -6.85
CA ALA A 301 -4.91 -22.36 -6.95
C ALA A 301 -6.22 -22.24 -6.17
N VAL A 302 -7.25 -22.98 -6.59
CA VAL A 302 -8.58 -22.91 -5.98
C VAL A 302 -8.53 -23.32 -4.51
N ASP A 303 -7.66 -24.27 -4.17
CA ASP A 303 -7.42 -24.77 -2.82
C ASP A 303 -6.51 -23.85 -1.97
N GLY A 304 -5.89 -22.82 -2.58
CA GLY A 304 -5.03 -21.88 -1.88
C GLY A 304 -3.63 -22.37 -1.57
N THR A 305 -3.23 -23.52 -2.13
CA THR A 305 -1.93 -24.16 -1.83
C THR A 305 -0.72 -23.31 -2.22
N ASN A 306 -0.84 -22.49 -3.26
CA ASN A 306 0.28 -21.68 -3.77
C ASN A 306 0.33 -20.25 -3.22
N LYS A 307 -0.67 -19.82 -2.42
CA LYS A 307 -0.62 -18.61 -1.58
C LYS A 307 -0.15 -17.30 -2.24
N THR A 308 -0.36 -17.16 -3.56
CA THR A 308 0.12 -15.98 -4.30
C THR A 308 -0.75 -14.75 -4.06
N SER A 309 -0.13 -13.57 -4.02
CA SER A 309 -0.80 -12.27 -4.04
C SER A 309 -1.76 -12.13 -5.23
N ASP A 310 -2.68 -11.19 -5.19
CA ASP A 310 -3.52 -10.82 -6.33
C ASP A 310 -2.94 -9.65 -7.10
N ALA A 311 -1.90 -9.98 -7.86
CA ALA A 311 -1.10 -9.01 -8.58
C ALA A 311 -0.98 -9.38 -10.06
N GLY A 312 -0.76 -8.39 -10.89
CA GLY A 312 -0.40 -8.59 -12.28
C GLY A 312 0.25 -7.36 -12.84
N TYR A 313 0.81 -7.50 -14.04
CA TYR A 313 1.46 -6.38 -14.70
C TYR A 313 1.19 -6.33 -16.20
N ILE A 314 1.22 -5.08 -16.68
CA ILE A 314 1.18 -4.72 -18.08
C ILE A 314 2.62 -4.39 -18.50
N THR A 315 3.17 -5.16 -19.43
CA THR A 315 4.46 -4.83 -20.04
C THR A 315 4.27 -3.62 -20.94
N LEU A 316 4.97 -2.54 -20.65
CA LEU A 316 4.78 -1.27 -21.35
C LEU A 316 5.43 -1.31 -22.73
N HIS A 317 4.80 -0.65 -23.69
CA HIS A 317 5.45 -0.39 -24.98
C HIS A 317 6.62 0.58 -24.81
N SER A 318 7.66 0.44 -25.63
CA SER A 318 8.88 1.27 -25.55
C SER A 318 8.65 2.77 -25.77
N SER A 319 7.49 3.15 -26.33
CA SER A 319 7.07 4.55 -26.46
C SER A 319 6.49 5.13 -25.16
N TYR A 320 6.34 4.32 -24.11
CA TYR A 320 5.88 4.73 -22.79
C TYR A 320 6.97 4.54 -21.75
N SER A 321 7.00 5.46 -20.79
CA SER A 321 7.77 5.32 -19.56
C SER A 321 6.87 5.73 -18.41
N GLY A 322 6.79 4.85 -17.43
CA GLY A 322 6.21 5.03 -16.12
C GLY A 322 6.72 6.28 -15.44
N ARG A 323 5.78 7.00 -14.83
CA ARG A 323 6.05 8.19 -14.03
C ARG A 323 5.80 7.83 -12.57
N PRO A 324 6.83 7.66 -11.74
CA PRO A 324 6.68 7.32 -10.32
C PRO A 324 6.18 8.53 -9.52
N ARG A 325 4.95 8.94 -9.83
CA ARG A 325 4.25 10.08 -9.26
C ARG A 325 2.76 9.76 -9.15
N VAL A 326 2.08 10.38 -8.20
CA VAL A 326 0.63 10.23 -7.98
C VAL A 326 -0.06 11.60 -8.02
N PRO A 327 -1.26 11.74 -8.62
CA PRO A 327 -2.00 13.00 -8.61
C PRO A 327 -2.30 13.47 -7.19
N TYR A 328 -2.09 14.76 -6.94
CA TYR A 328 -2.46 15.38 -5.66
C TYR A 328 -3.99 15.60 -5.57
N PRO A 329 -4.62 15.46 -4.38
CA PRO A 329 -6.08 15.63 -4.21
C PRO A 329 -6.64 17.00 -4.62
N SER A 330 -5.87 18.08 -4.51
CA SER A 330 -6.40 19.44 -4.60
C SER A 330 -5.58 20.40 -5.47
N SER A 331 -4.66 19.88 -6.29
CA SER A 331 -3.84 20.72 -7.18
C SER A 331 -3.43 19.96 -8.44
N SER A 332 -2.95 20.68 -9.44
CA SER A 332 -2.30 20.11 -10.63
C SER A 332 -0.92 19.50 -10.34
N ASN A 333 -0.43 19.59 -9.08
CA ASN A 333 0.87 19.03 -8.72
C ASN A 333 0.78 17.51 -8.55
N MET A 334 1.92 16.88 -8.79
CA MET A 334 2.10 15.44 -8.76
C MET A 334 3.03 15.12 -7.60
N ALA A 335 2.57 14.39 -6.60
CA ALA A 335 3.43 13.93 -5.52
C ALA A 335 4.35 12.82 -6.03
N MET A 336 5.57 12.79 -5.53
CA MET A 336 6.67 11.96 -6.04
C MET A 336 6.76 10.68 -5.21
N ILE A 337 6.99 9.54 -5.87
CA ILE A 337 7.29 8.29 -5.16
C ILE A 337 8.80 8.21 -5.02
N THR A 338 9.31 8.38 -3.80
CA THR A 338 10.76 8.48 -3.52
C THR A 338 11.30 7.27 -2.77
N GLY A 339 10.42 6.44 -2.22
CA GLY A 339 10.84 5.26 -1.48
C GLY A 339 9.84 4.11 -1.52
N VAL A 340 10.24 3.02 -0.88
CA VAL A 340 9.49 1.78 -0.78
C VAL A 340 9.35 1.41 0.69
N TYR A 341 8.13 1.07 1.11
CA TYR A 341 7.78 0.71 2.46
C TYR A 341 7.48 -0.79 2.54
N THR A 342 8.21 -1.52 3.38
CA THR A 342 8.15 -2.99 3.47
C THR A 342 7.73 -3.50 4.84
N SER A 343 7.33 -2.61 5.76
CA SER A 343 7.10 -2.99 7.14
C SER A 343 5.64 -3.32 7.49
N ASP A 344 4.67 -2.69 6.84
CA ASP A 344 3.21 -2.86 7.05
C ASP A 344 2.76 -2.92 8.51
N THR A 345 3.32 -2.06 9.37
CA THR A 345 3.10 -2.14 10.82
C THR A 345 1.70 -1.64 11.21
N PRO A 346 0.92 -2.40 12.01
CA PRO A 346 -0.35 -1.93 12.57
C PRO A 346 -0.25 -0.57 13.27
N GLY A 347 -1.22 0.30 12.98
CA GLY A 347 -1.29 1.68 13.44
C GLY A 347 -0.61 2.69 12.51
N ASP A 348 0.13 2.26 11.49
CA ASP A 348 0.71 3.18 10.51
C ASP A 348 -0.33 3.84 9.63
N THR A 349 -0.08 5.11 9.31
CA THR A 349 -0.92 5.88 8.39
C THR A 349 -0.56 5.50 6.97
N ILE A 350 -1.58 5.18 6.18
CA ILE A 350 -1.46 4.93 4.76
C ILE A 350 -2.39 5.86 4.00
N TYR A 351 -2.14 5.98 2.70
CA TYR A 351 -2.91 6.80 1.79
C TYR A 351 -3.24 5.97 0.55
N PHE A 352 -4.44 6.16 0.04
CA PHE A 352 -4.90 5.47 -1.14
C PHE A 352 -5.31 6.47 -2.20
N ARG A 353 -4.89 6.23 -3.45
CA ARG A 353 -5.38 6.97 -4.61
C ARG A 353 -6.03 6.00 -5.60
N GLY A 354 -7.35 6.02 -5.65
CA GLY A 354 -8.12 5.31 -6.66
C GLY A 354 -8.43 6.20 -7.86
N ALA A 355 -8.51 5.58 -9.05
CA ALA A 355 -8.90 6.29 -10.26
C ALA A 355 -10.37 6.73 -10.23
N ASN A 356 -11.24 5.91 -9.62
CA ASN A 356 -12.68 6.10 -9.61
C ASN A 356 -13.12 6.91 -8.39
N SER A 357 -12.56 6.64 -7.20
CA SER A 357 -12.76 7.52 -6.03
C SER A 357 -12.17 8.92 -6.24
N GLY A 358 -11.15 9.04 -7.12
CA GLY A 358 -10.66 10.30 -7.68
C GLY A 358 -9.99 11.25 -6.67
N THR A 359 -9.89 10.86 -5.40
CA THR A 359 -9.30 11.64 -4.31
C THR A 359 -8.32 10.77 -3.53
N THR A 360 -7.19 11.33 -3.11
CA THR A 360 -6.29 10.60 -2.20
C THR A 360 -6.85 10.72 -0.81
N THR A 361 -7.14 9.59 -0.17
CA THR A 361 -7.71 9.53 1.18
C THR A 361 -6.75 8.84 2.14
N SER A 362 -6.81 9.18 3.43
CA SER A 362 -5.96 8.59 4.46
C SER A 362 -6.68 7.43 5.16
N GLY A 363 -5.87 6.49 5.65
CA GLY A 363 -6.32 5.37 6.45
C GLY A 363 -5.25 4.92 7.43
N LYS A 364 -5.54 3.87 8.19
CA LYS A 364 -4.60 3.25 9.13
C LYS A 364 -4.58 1.74 8.95
N ILE A 365 -3.40 1.15 9.04
CA ILE A 365 -3.25 -0.31 9.10
C ILE A 365 -3.85 -0.81 10.41
N SER A 366 -4.76 -1.76 10.33
CA SER A 366 -5.40 -2.42 11.47
C SER A 366 -4.75 -3.76 11.78
N TYR A 367 -4.51 -4.57 10.75
CA TYR A 367 -3.86 -5.88 10.87
C TYR A 367 -2.95 -6.11 9.67
N SER A 368 -1.86 -6.81 9.89
CA SER A 368 -0.86 -7.15 8.87
C SER A 368 -0.62 -8.65 8.84
N ASN A 369 -0.04 -9.14 7.76
CA ASN A 369 0.23 -10.56 7.57
C ASN A 369 -1.04 -11.44 7.65
N VAL A 370 -2.13 -10.94 7.10
CA VAL A 370 -3.44 -11.60 7.11
C VAL A 370 -3.53 -12.54 5.92
N ASP A 371 -4.01 -13.76 6.13
CA ASP A 371 -4.30 -14.67 5.04
C ASP A 371 -5.81 -14.71 4.79
N ILE A 372 -6.26 -14.44 3.56
CA ILE A 372 -7.70 -14.33 3.21
C ILE A 372 -8.06 -15.29 2.08
N TYR A 373 -9.19 -15.98 2.23
CA TYR A 373 -9.76 -16.86 1.22
C TYR A 373 -10.86 -16.16 0.40
N TRP A 374 -10.51 -15.69 -0.80
CA TRP A 374 -11.32 -14.77 -1.62
C TRP A 374 -12.44 -15.41 -2.48
N GLY A 375 -13.09 -16.52 -2.11
CA GLY A 375 -14.24 -16.97 -2.93
C GLY A 375 -15.16 -18.11 -2.45
N LYS A 376 -16.26 -18.33 -3.19
CA LYS A 376 -16.98 -19.62 -3.30
C LYS A 376 -16.60 -20.38 -4.60
N GLY A 377 -15.57 -19.93 -5.34
CA GLY A 377 -15.21 -20.46 -6.67
C GLY A 377 -13.87 -20.01 -7.28
N GLY A 378 -12.75 -20.02 -6.54
CA GLY A 378 -11.44 -20.18 -7.21
C GLY A 378 -10.42 -19.04 -7.16
N TYR A 379 -10.27 -18.40 -6.01
CA TYR A 379 -8.96 -17.90 -5.59
C TYR A 379 -8.80 -18.36 -4.15
N GLY A 380 -7.87 -19.28 -3.90
CA GLY A 380 -7.63 -19.75 -2.54
C GLY A 380 -6.95 -18.70 -1.66
N TYR A 381 -6.39 -19.12 -0.53
CA TYR A 381 -5.72 -18.21 0.40
C TYR A 381 -4.70 -17.33 -0.33
N LYS A 382 -4.81 -16.01 -0.17
CA LYS A 382 -3.72 -15.06 -0.41
C LYS A 382 -2.97 -14.88 0.91
N ARG A 383 -1.64 -14.79 0.85
CA ARG A 383 -0.81 -14.67 2.05
C ARG A 383 -0.39 -13.23 2.27
N ALA A 384 -0.30 -12.87 3.54
CA ALA A 384 0.30 -11.64 3.99
C ALA A 384 -0.35 -10.34 3.48
N GLU A 385 -1.66 -10.36 3.25
CA GLU A 385 -2.44 -9.17 2.98
C GLU A 385 -2.52 -8.27 4.23
N VAL A 386 -2.89 -7.01 4.00
CA VAL A 386 -3.02 -6.02 5.05
C VAL A 386 -4.45 -5.50 5.11
N LEU A 387 -5.02 -5.50 6.31
CA LEU A 387 -6.32 -4.89 6.59
C LEU A 387 -6.09 -3.47 7.10
N ALA A 388 -6.79 -2.52 6.50
CA ALA A 388 -6.76 -1.12 6.88
C ALA A 388 -8.15 -0.53 7.02
N THR A 389 -8.25 0.60 7.71
CA THR A 389 -9.50 1.34 7.90
C THR A 389 -9.32 2.81 7.50
N GLY A 390 -10.42 3.52 7.25
CA GLY A 390 -10.44 4.97 7.08
C GLY A 390 -10.33 5.48 5.63
N TYR A 391 -9.54 4.83 4.78
CA TYR A 391 -9.44 5.28 3.38
C TYR A 391 -10.65 4.84 2.55
N SER A 392 -11.03 5.67 1.59
CA SER A 392 -12.17 5.44 0.71
C SER A 392 -11.72 4.75 -0.57
N SER A 393 -12.43 3.70 -0.94
CA SER A 393 -12.32 3.06 -2.25
C SER A 393 -13.71 2.68 -2.72
N ILE A 394 -13.89 2.66 -4.03
CA ILE A 394 -15.09 2.18 -4.72
C ILE A 394 -14.67 1.22 -5.82
N GLY A 395 -15.59 0.44 -6.37
CA GLY A 395 -15.27 -0.45 -7.49
C GLY A 395 -14.46 0.24 -8.61
N GLY A 396 -13.53 -0.50 -9.23
CA GLY A 396 -12.60 0.00 -10.26
C GLY A 396 -11.35 0.69 -9.70
N ASP A 397 -11.28 0.89 -8.39
CA ASP A 397 -10.08 1.36 -7.68
C ASP A 397 -9.02 0.26 -7.46
N SER A 398 -9.37 -1.00 -7.76
CA SER A 398 -8.46 -2.16 -7.66
C SER A 398 -7.16 -1.95 -8.43
N GLY A 399 -6.06 -2.40 -7.82
CA GLY A 399 -4.70 -2.15 -8.29
C GLY A 399 -4.14 -0.79 -7.90
N GLY A 400 -4.96 0.13 -7.38
CA GLY A 400 -4.49 1.48 -7.06
C GLY A 400 -3.42 1.51 -5.96
N PRO A 401 -2.51 2.49 -6.00
CA PRO A 401 -1.39 2.59 -5.08
C PRO A 401 -1.83 2.77 -3.63
N ILE A 402 -1.17 2.05 -2.74
CA ILE A 402 -1.12 2.34 -1.32
C ILE A 402 0.22 3.00 -1.03
N LEU A 403 0.14 4.13 -0.35
CA LEU A 403 1.25 5.04 -0.11
C LEU A 403 1.37 5.30 1.40
N THR A 404 2.55 5.69 1.86
CA THR A 404 2.78 6.15 3.24
C THR A 404 3.85 7.23 3.26
N ASN A 405 4.22 7.71 4.45
CA ASN A 405 5.31 8.66 4.65
C ASN A 405 5.16 9.93 3.81
N TYR A 406 3.95 10.50 3.80
CA TYR A 406 3.73 11.78 3.15
C TYR A 406 4.64 12.84 3.77
N ALA A 407 5.38 13.56 2.94
CA ALA A 407 6.36 14.54 3.41
C ALA A 407 6.55 15.64 2.37
N TYR A 408 6.95 16.83 2.84
CA TYR A 408 7.46 17.86 1.94
C TYR A 408 8.98 17.73 1.87
N ASP A 409 9.51 17.63 0.67
CA ASP A 409 10.94 17.68 0.42
C ASP A 409 11.32 19.03 -0.22
N ASN A 410 12.16 19.78 0.49
CA ASN A 410 12.72 21.05 0.03
C ASN A 410 13.70 20.87 -1.14
N ASP A 411 14.41 19.75 -1.24
CA ASP A 411 15.38 19.51 -2.29
C ASP A 411 14.70 19.18 -3.62
N LEU A 412 13.57 18.45 -3.57
CA LEU A 412 12.70 18.20 -4.72
C LEU A 412 11.67 19.31 -4.96
N THR A 413 11.54 20.27 -4.04
CA THR A 413 10.52 21.33 -4.03
C THR A 413 9.09 20.79 -4.19
N GLY A 414 8.77 19.69 -3.50
CA GLY A 414 7.49 19.03 -3.71
C GLY A 414 7.16 17.96 -2.66
N TRP A 415 5.93 17.46 -2.78
CA TRP A 415 5.42 16.43 -1.90
C TRP A 415 5.87 15.04 -2.35
N THR A 416 6.13 14.17 -1.38
CA THR A 416 6.67 12.84 -1.59
C THR A 416 5.87 11.78 -0.83
N PHE A 417 5.99 10.53 -1.27
CA PHE A 417 5.44 9.33 -0.64
C PHE A 417 6.43 8.18 -0.77
N ASP A 418 6.27 7.21 0.14
CA ASP A 418 6.81 5.87 -0.03
C ASP A 418 5.69 4.92 -0.50
N LEU A 419 6.03 4.02 -1.43
CA LEU A 419 5.13 3.01 -1.96
C LEU A 419 4.99 1.85 -0.98
N ALA A 420 3.78 1.56 -0.53
CA ALA A 420 3.49 0.47 0.41
C ALA A 420 2.85 -0.75 -0.27
N GLY A 421 2.13 -0.59 -1.38
CA GLY A 421 1.47 -1.71 -2.04
C GLY A 421 0.38 -1.32 -3.04
N THR A 422 -0.54 -2.25 -3.32
CA THR A 422 -1.68 -2.04 -4.22
C THR A 422 -2.99 -2.51 -3.60
N HIS A 423 -4.05 -1.73 -3.74
CA HIS A 423 -5.38 -2.05 -3.25
C HIS A 423 -6.00 -3.25 -3.99
N THR A 424 -6.69 -4.11 -3.24
CA THR A 424 -7.21 -5.38 -3.75
C THR A 424 -8.72 -5.53 -3.59
N GLY A 425 -9.26 -5.12 -2.44
CA GLY A 425 -10.67 -5.30 -2.16
C GLY A 425 -11.05 -4.87 -0.76
N VAL A 426 -12.23 -5.29 -0.31
CA VAL A 426 -12.78 -4.90 0.98
C VAL A 426 -13.39 -6.08 1.72
N ILE A 427 -13.35 -5.98 3.04
CA ILE A 427 -13.93 -6.94 3.98
C ILE A 427 -14.90 -6.19 4.88
N THR A 428 -16.15 -6.62 4.95
CA THR A 428 -17.12 -6.04 5.91
C THR A 428 -17.47 -7.04 7.01
N LEU A 429 -17.01 -6.74 8.23
CA LEU A 429 -17.32 -7.54 9.41
C LEU A 429 -18.57 -7.00 10.10
N LYS A 430 -19.54 -7.88 10.33
CA LYS A 430 -20.83 -7.55 10.97
C LYS A 430 -20.92 -8.02 12.42
N SER A 431 -20.10 -8.99 12.83
CA SER A 431 -20.19 -9.59 14.16
C SER A 431 -19.80 -8.59 15.25
N THR A 432 -20.68 -8.41 16.24
CA THR A 432 -20.44 -7.58 17.43
C THR A 432 -19.75 -8.34 18.56
N GLU A 433 -19.62 -9.67 18.43
CA GLU A 433 -18.96 -10.56 19.39
C GLU A 433 -17.53 -10.92 18.95
N SER A 434 -17.08 -10.38 17.82
CA SER A 434 -15.74 -10.60 17.27
C SER A 434 -14.67 -9.88 18.09
N PRO A 435 -13.47 -10.48 18.27
CA PRO A 435 -12.29 -9.75 18.76
C PRO A 435 -11.87 -8.62 17.80
N ILE A 436 -12.33 -8.67 16.54
CA ILE A 436 -12.15 -7.61 15.56
C ILE A 436 -13.37 -6.68 15.58
N PRO A 437 -13.21 -5.36 15.76
CA PRO A 437 -14.34 -4.44 15.74
C PRO A 437 -15.15 -4.55 14.43
N PRO A 438 -16.49 -4.57 14.48
CA PRO A 438 -17.32 -4.56 13.29
C PRO A 438 -17.05 -3.30 12.45
N GLY A 439 -17.09 -3.45 11.13
CA GLY A 439 -16.80 -2.37 10.20
C GLY A 439 -16.31 -2.84 8.85
N THR A 440 -16.09 -1.88 7.95
CA THR A 440 -15.50 -2.14 6.63
C THR A 440 -14.00 -1.89 6.69
N TYR A 441 -13.24 -2.96 6.44
CA TYR A 441 -11.81 -2.96 6.27
C TYR A 441 -11.48 -2.96 4.78
N LYS A 442 -10.51 -2.15 4.39
CA LYS A 442 -9.92 -2.16 3.07
C LYS A 442 -8.72 -3.10 3.07
N VAL A 443 -8.54 -3.85 2.00
CA VAL A 443 -7.45 -4.81 1.85
C VAL A 443 -6.49 -4.33 0.77
N TYR A 444 -5.20 -4.48 1.05
CA TYR A 444 -4.17 -4.28 0.05
C TYR A 444 -3.09 -5.35 0.14
N GLU A 445 -2.43 -5.55 -1.00
CA GLU A 445 -1.27 -6.39 -1.17
C GLU A 445 -0.01 -5.55 -0.95
N PRO A 446 0.85 -5.90 0.02
CA PRO A 446 2.11 -5.21 0.22
C PRO A 446 3.00 -5.21 -1.02
N VAL A 447 3.81 -4.17 -1.18
CA VAL A 447 4.75 -4.06 -2.30
C VAL A 447 5.75 -5.23 -2.32
N TRP A 448 6.15 -5.74 -1.16
CA TRP A 448 7.11 -6.83 -1.06
C TRP A 448 6.51 -8.19 -1.44
N THR A 449 5.21 -8.43 -1.25
CA THR A 449 4.55 -9.65 -1.75
C THR A 449 4.41 -9.57 -3.26
N THR A 450 3.84 -8.47 -3.77
CA THR A 450 3.62 -8.29 -5.21
C THR A 450 4.93 -8.26 -6.00
N PHE A 451 6.00 -7.63 -5.48
CA PHE A 451 7.30 -7.59 -6.14
C PHE A 451 7.89 -9.00 -6.33
N ASN A 452 7.85 -9.82 -5.28
CA ASN A 452 8.38 -11.17 -5.30
C ASN A 452 7.53 -12.10 -6.18
N ASP A 453 6.20 -12.08 -6.02
CA ASP A 453 5.30 -12.98 -6.75
C ASP A 453 5.24 -12.66 -8.26
N LEU A 454 5.47 -11.41 -8.63
CA LEU A 454 5.58 -10.97 -10.02
C LEU A 454 6.99 -11.16 -10.61
N ASN A 455 7.96 -11.63 -9.81
CA ASN A 455 9.37 -11.77 -10.19
C ASN A 455 9.96 -10.49 -10.77
N LEU A 456 9.67 -9.36 -10.11
CA LEU A 456 10.26 -8.07 -10.49
C LEU A 456 11.72 -8.01 -10.06
N THR A 457 12.52 -7.24 -10.80
CA THR A 457 13.95 -7.05 -10.55
C THR A 457 14.29 -5.62 -10.12
N GLY A 458 13.35 -4.68 -10.30
CA GLY A 458 13.51 -3.30 -9.87
C GLY A 458 12.20 -2.53 -9.77
N ILE A 459 12.24 -1.40 -9.06
CA ILE A 459 11.12 -0.46 -8.91
C ILE A 459 11.55 0.92 -9.40
N LYS A 460 10.65 1.63 -10.10
CA LYS A 460 10.90 3.01 -10.50
C LYS A 460 10.51 3.97 -9.39
N VAL A 461 11.44 4.87 -9.04
CA VAL A 461 11.26 5.91 -8.03
C VAL A 461 11.90 7.22 -8.49
N ILE A 462 11.67 8.29 -7.74
CA ILE A 462 12.36 9.58 -7.89
C ILE A 462 13.49 9.62 -6.87
N ALA A 463 14.72 9.67 -7.35
CA ALA A 463 15.91 9.70 -6.51
C ALA A 463 17.06 10.44 -7.21
N LYS A 464 18.17 10.62 -6.48
CA LYS A 464 19.42 11.14 -7.06
C LYS A 464 19.95 10.12 -8.09
N PRO A 465 20.55 10.58 -9.21
CA PRO A 465 21.17 9.72 -10.21
C PRO A 465 22.20 8.73 -9.63
#